data_AF-A0A3M6TQ24-F1
#
_entry.id   AF-A0A3M6TQ24-F1
#
_cell.length_a   1.000
_cell.length_b   1.000
_cell.length_c   1.000
_cell.angle_alpha   90.00
_cell.angle_beta   90.00
_cell.angle_gamma   90.00
#
_symmetry.space_group_name_H-M   'P 1'
#
loop_
_entity.id
_entity.type
_entity.pdbx_description
1 polymer ?
#
loop_
_entity_poly.entity_id
_entity_poly.type
_entity_poly.pdbx_seq_one_letter_code
_entity_poly.pdbx_strand_id
1 'polypeptide(L)'
;MQQVDRELSLKLTEFLTNPALLRLCLPLIEGSDPLSCPQMNGEVLWQVRDFRTLHEIFRNLHVSLVKLGYKLASSCGHRVGLTVYRRVKHLMGKSRAMTNNESRKAMRSSYWCKVSLRPDEII
;
A
#
# COMPACT_ATOMS: atom_id res chain seq x y z
N MET A 1 31.50 6.01 5.90
CA MET A 1 30.10 5.53 5.95
C MET A 1 29.19 6.64 5.48
N GLN A 2 28.63 6.62 4.25
CA GLN A 2 27.45 7.46 3.88
C GLN A 2 26.93 7.31 2.41
N GLN A 3 27.22 6.22 1.69
CA GLN A 3 26.66 6.03 0.33
C GLN A 3 25.54 4.99 0.25
N VAL A 4 25.40 4.14 1.27
CA VAL A 4 24.45 3.02 1.29
C VAL A 4 23.00 3.48 1.48
N ASP A 5 22.76 4.64 2.10
CA ASP A 5 21.40 5.15 2.38
C ASP A 5 20.67 5.69 1.13
N ARG A 6 21.42 6.21 0.15
CA ARG A 6 20.84 6.86 -1.04
C ARG A 6 20.35 5.83 -2.06
N GLU A 7 21.10 4.74 -2.26
CA GLU A 7 20.67 3.63 -3.12
C GLU A 7 19.55 2.81 -2.50
N LEU A 8 19.56 2.59 -1.18
CA LEU A 8 18.44 1.98 -0.48
C LEU A 8 17.20 2.88 -0.56
N SER A 9 17.32 4.19 -0.33
CA SER A 9 16.20 5.13 -0.51
C SER A 9 15.69 5.15 -1.95
N LEU A 10 16.56 5.13 -2.96
CA LEU A 10 16.15 5.07 -4.38
C LEU A 10 15.45 3.75 -4.72
N LYS A 11 15.97 2.61 -4.27
CA LYS A 11 15.30 1.30 -4.40
C LYS A 11 13.93 1.31 -3.73
N LEU A 12 13.81 1.88 -2.53
CA LEU A 12 12.52 1.99 -1.83
C LEU A 12 11.54 2.90 -2.59
N THR A 13 12.02 3.96 -3.25
CA THR A 13 11.19 4.89 -4.03
C THR A 13 10.67 4.28 -5.34
N GLU A 14 11.41 3.34 -5.92
CA GLU A 14 10.98 2.58 -7.10
C GLU A 14 9.97 1.47 -6.76
N PHE A 15 9.91 0.98 -5.52
CA PHE A 15 9.22 -0.27 -5.21
C PHE A 15 7.70 -0.24 -5.37
N LEU A 16 7.05 0.93 -5.37
CA LEU A 16 5.61 1.09 -5.62
C LEU A 16 5.32 1.89 -6.91
N THR A 17 6.10 1.66 -7.97
CA THR A 17 6.00 2.39 -9.24
C THR A 17 5.00 1.82 -10.24
N ASN A 18 4.33 0.69 -9.99
CA ASN A 18 3.27 0.26 -10.89
C ASN A 18 1.91 0.79 -10.40
N PRO A 19 1.43 1.95 -10.88
CA PRO A 19 0.11 2.46 -10.56
C PRO A 19 -1.00 1.48 -10.95
N ALA A 20 -0.80 0.53 -11.86
CA ALA A 20 -1.82 -0.48 -12.17
C ALA A 20 -2.14 -1.41 -10.99
N LEU A 21 -1.23 -1.50 -10.01
CA LEU A 21 -1.39 -2.30 -8.78
C LEU A 21 -1.94 -1.48 -7.60
N LEU A 22 -2.17 -0.18 -7.81
CA LEU A 22 -2.81 0.75 -6.89
C LEU A 22 -3.99 1.44 -7.58
N ARG A 23 -5.20 1.07 -7.18
CA ARG A 23 -6.41 1.66 -7.74
C ARG A 23 -6.99 2.62 -6.72
N LEU A 24 -7.47 3.79 -7.14
CA LEU A 24 -8.33 4.59 -6.27
C LEU A 24 -9.78 4.29 -6.64
N CYS A 25 -10.55 3.79 -5.68
CA CYS A 25 -12.00 3.74 -5.83
C CYS A 25 -12.56 5.05 -5.31
N LEU A 26 -13.03 5.89 -6.22
CA LEU A 26 -13.82 7.06 -5.88
C LEU A 26 -15.24 6.61 -5.51
N PRO A 27 -15.86 7.22 -4.49
CA PRO A 27 -17.26 6.97 -4.21
C PRO A 27 -18.09 7.38 -5.43
N LEU A 28 -18.89 6.44 -5.96
CA LEU A 28 -19.89 6.76 -6.96
C LEU A 28 -20.88 7.74 -6.30
N ILE A 29 -21.26 8.78 -7.03
CA ILE A 29 -22.24 9.80 -6.63
C ILE A 29 -23.61 9.13 -6.63
N GLU A 30 -23.87 8.19 -5.71
CA GLU A 30 -25.16 7.63 -5.34
C GLU A 30 -24.93 6.49 -4.34
N GLY A 31 -25.10 6.80 -3.05
CA GLY A 31 -25.28 5.78 -2.00
C GLY A 31 -24.02 5.34 -1.24
N SER A 32 -23.93 5.86 -0.02
CA SER A 32 -23.54 5.10 1.19
C SER A 32 -22.08 4.91 1.58
N ASP A 33 -21.08 5.47 0.90
CA ASP A 33 -19.76 5.63 1.53
C ASP A 33 -18.90 6.68 0.79
N PRO A 34 -18.72 7.92 1.30
CA PRO A 34 -17.98 9.00 0.63
C PRO A 34 -16.45 8.82 0.68
N LEU A 35 -15.95 7.63 1.03
CA LEU A 35 -14.54 7.40 1.33
C LEU A 35 -13.78 6.96 0.08
N SER A 36 -13.00 7.89 -0.49
CA SER A 36 -11.95 7.56 -1.45
C SER A 36 -11.04 6.49 -0.85
N CYS A 37 -11.06 5.27 -1.38
CA CYS A 37 -10.32 4.15 -0.82
C CYS A 37 -9.27 3.64 -1.82
N PRO A 38 -7.98 3.81 -1.53
CA PRO A 38 -6.93 3.11 -2.25
C PRO A 38 -7.14 1.61 -2.09
N GLN A 39 -7.13 0.90 -3.21
CA GLN A 39 -7.02 -0.54 -3.28
C GLN A 39 -5.58 -0.91 -3.61
N MET A 40 -5.00 -1.76 -2.77
CA MET A 40 -3.64 -2.26 -2.94
C MET A 40 -3.71 -3.73 -3.37
N ASN A 41 -3.00 -4.06 -4.45
CA ASN A 41 -2.81 -5.45 -4.86
C ASN A 41 -1.89 -6.20 -3.87
N GLY A 42 -2.04 -7.52 -3.79
CA GLY A 42 -1.20 -8.38 -2.95
C GLY A 42 0.28 -8.37 -3.33
N GLU A 43 0.63 -8.15 -4.60
CA GLU A 43 2.03 -7.96 -5.00
C GLU A 43 2.60 -6.67 -4.40
N VAL A 44 1.85 -5.58 -4.39
CA VAL A 44 2.25 -4.32 -3.72
C VAL A 44 2.43 -4.53 -2.22
N LEU A 45 1.48 -5.18 -1.55
CA LEU A 45 1.62 -5.51 -0.11
C LEU A 45 2.82 -6.42 0.17
N TRP A 46 3.14 -7.33 -0.74
CA TRP A 46 4.29 -8.21 -0.62
C TRP A 46 5.61 -7.45 -0.69
N GLN A 47 5.66 -6.34 -1.41
CA GLN A 47 6.81 -5.44 -1.42
C GLN A 47 6.88 -4.61 -0.13
N VAL A 48 5.73 -4.11 0.32
CA VAL A 48 5.58 -3.31 1.55
C VAL A 48 6.04 -4.07 2.81
N ARG A 49 6.06 -5.41 2.78
CA ARG A 49 6.61 -6.25 3.86
C ARG A 49 7.98 -5.80 4.34
N ASP A 50 8.82 -5.32 3.43
CA ASP A 50 10.24 -5.12 3.73
C ASP A 50 10.48 -3.76 4.44
N PHE A 51 9.44 -2.92 4.60
CA PHE A 51 9.49 -1.70 5.41
C PHE A 51 9.44 -2.01 6.90
N ARG A 52 10.25 -1.29 7.69
CA ARG A 52 10.44 -1.55 9.12
C ARG A 52 9.50 -0.75 10.00
N THR A 53 9.00 0.38 9.51
CA THR A 53 8.19 1.32 10.29
C THR A 53 6.87 1.68 9.61
N LEU A 54 5.87 2.06 10.40
CA LEU A 54 4.60 2.56 9.89
C LEU A 54 4.77 3.84 9.05
N HIS A 55 5.78 4.65 9.41
CA HIS A 55 6.13 5.87 8.69
C HIS A 55 6.66 5.59 7.28
N GLU A 56 7.53 4.59 7.13
CA GLU A 56 8.01 4.16 5.81
C GLU A 56 6.87 3.64 4.94
N ILE A 57 5.99 2.81 5.52
CA ILE A 57 4.80 2.29 4.82
C ILE A 57 3.92 3.43 4.34
N PHE A 58 3.60 4.39 5.22
CA PHE A 58 2.79 5.55 4.88
C PHE A 58 3.45 6.42 3.81
N ARG A 59 4.73 6.76 3.98
CA ARG A 59 5.48 7.59 3.02
C ARG A 59 5.46 6.96 1.63
N ASN A 60 5.67 5.66 1.54
CA ASN A 60 5.65 4.94 0.27
C ASN A 60 4.26 4.98 -0.38
N LEU A 61 3.20 4.70 0.38
CA LEU A 61 1.83 4.82 -0.13
C LEU A 61 1.53 6.25 -0.60
N HIS A 62 1.96 7.26 0.16
CA HIS A 62 1.77 8.66 -0.20
C HIS A 62 2.49 9.00 -1.51
N VAL A 63 3.76 8.62 -1.68
CA VAL A 63 4.50 8.84 -2.93
C VAL A 63 3.81 8.21 -4.13
N SER A 64 3.25 7.01 -3.98
CA SER A 64 2.50 6.36 -5.05
C SER A 64 1.18 7.04 -5.38
N LEU A 65 0.45 7.52 -4.37
CA LEU A 65 -0.78 8.28 -4.59
C LEU A 65 -0.50 9.65 -5.22
N VAL A 66 0.62 10.29 -4.90
CA VAL A 66 1.05 11.55 -5.53
C VAL A 66 1.25 11.38 -7.03
N LYS A 67 1.80 10.24 -7.47
CA LYS A 67 1.93 9.91 -8.90
C LYS A 67 0.58 9.73 -9.60
N LEU A 68 -0.47 9.43 -8.84
CA LEU A 68 -1.85 9.32 -9.31
C LEU A 68 -2.62 10.65 -9.21
N GLY A 69 -1.97 11.72 -8.74
CA GLY A 69 -2.58 13.05 -8.57
C GLY A 69 -3.18 13.31 -7.19
N TYR A 70 -2.97 12.42 -6.20
CA TYR A 70 -3.56 12.53 -4.87
C TYR A 70 -2.51 12.72 -3.78
N LYS A 71 -2.82 13.52 -2.76
CA LYS A 71 -1.97 13.75 -1.58
C LYS A 71 -2.64 13.22 -0.33
N LEU A 72 -1.86 12.60 0.55
CA LEU A 72 -2.34 12.17 1.86
C LEU A 72 -1.98 13.21 2.93
N ALA A 73 -2.93 13.49 3.82
CA ALA A 73 -2.66 14.31 5.00
C ALA A 73 -1.63 13.62 5.91
N SER A 74 -0.64 14.35 6.40
CA SER A 74 0.38 13.80 7.30
C SER A 74 -0.20 13.29 8.62
N SER A 75 -1.31 13.87 9.07
CA SER A 75 -2.04 13.50 10.29
C SER A 75 -2.56 12.05 10.27
N CYS A 76 -2.83 11.48 9.10
CA CYS A 76 -3.32 10.10 8.99
C CYS A 76 -2.20 9.05 8.97
N GLY A 77 -0.93 9.47 9.01
CA GLY A 77 0.22 8.62 8.74
C GLY A 77 0.30 7.36 9.60
N HIS A 78 0.10 7.50 10.91
CA HIS A 78 0.12 6.37 11.83
C HIS A 78 -1.04 5.39 11.56
N ARG A 79 -2.26 5.91 11.41
CA ARG A 79 -3.49 5.12 11.20
C ARG A 79 -3.42 4.35 9.87
N VAL A 80 -3.07 5.04 8.79
CA VAL A 80 -2.94 4.46 7.46
C VAL A 80 -1.80 3.45 7.42
N GLY A 81 -0.63 3.81 7.95
CA GLY A 81 0.51 2.90 8.05
C GLY A 81 0.16 1.61 8.81
N LEU A 82 -0.53 1.73 9.96
CA LEU A 82 -0.99 0.58 10.75
C LEU A 82 -1.99 -0.29 9.97
N THR A 83 -2.91 0.33 9.24
CA THR A 83 -3.90 -0.38 8.43
C THR A 83 -3.22 -1.22 7.35
N VAL A 84 -2.29 -0.62 6.60
CA VAL A 84 -1.52 -1.32 5.58
C VAL A 84 -0.66 -2.43 6.20
N TYR A 85 0.02 -2.16 7.32
CA TYR A 85 0.81 -3.16 8.04
C TYR A 85 0.00 -4.40 8.41
N ARG A 86 -1.23 -4.22 8.92
CA ARG A 86 -2.14 -5.34 9.24
C ARG A 86 -2.50 -6.15 8.00
N ARG A 87 -2.71 -5.49 6.85
CA ARG A 87 -2.97 -6.17 5.56
C ARG A 87 -1.77 -6.98 5.08
N VAL A 88 -0.56 -6.43 5.22
CA VAL A 88 0.69 -7.15 4.93
C VAL A 88 0.82 -8.39 5.81
N LYS A 89 0.62 -8.26 7.13
CA LYS A 89 0.68 -9.41 8.05
C LYS A 89 -0.32 -10.50 7.70
N HIS A 90 -1.55 -10.12 7.33
CA HIS A 90 -2.58 -11.05 6.87
C HIS A 90 -2.15 -11.78 5.58
N LEU A 91 -1.65 -11.05 4.59
CA LEU A 91 -1.14 -11.63 3.34
C LEU A 91 0.01 -12.60 3.60
N MET A 92 0.96 -12.23 4.47
CA MET A 92 2.08 -13.10 4.85
C MET A 92 1.60 -14.38 5.52
N GLY A 93 0.61 -14.30 6.42
CA GLY A 93 -0.02 -15.47 7.04
C GLY A 93 -0.59 -16.41 5.98
N LYS A 94 -1.39 -15.88 5.04
CA LYS A 94 -1.93 -16.66 3.91
C LYS A 94 -0.83 -17.30 3.06
N SER A 95 0.21 -16.55 2.71
CA SER A 95 1.32 -17.05 1.88
C SER A 95 2.11 -18.16 2.57
N ARG A 96 2.24 -18.14 3.90
CA ARG A 96 2.96 -19.16 4.67
C ARG A 96 2.17 -20.47 4.78
N ALA A 97 0.84 -20.39 4.80
CA ALA A 97 -0.03 -21.55 4.81
C ALA A 97 -0.03 -22.33 3.47
N MET A 98 0.48 -21.73 2.40
CA MET A 98 0.59 -22.36 1.08
C MET A 98 1.94 -23.04 0.91
N THR A 99 1.95 -24.23 0.29
CA THR A 99 3.15 -25.07 0.13
C THR A 99 3.92 -24.78 -1.16
N ASN A 100 3.23 -24.49 -2.27
CA ASN A 100 3.86 -24.25 -3.57
C ASN A 100 4.09 -22.74 -3.84
N ASN A 101 5.02 -22.42 -4.74
CA ASN A 101 5.31 -21.03 -5.11
C ASN A 101 4.29 -20.44 -6.09
N GLU A 102 3.71 -21.25 -6.95
CA GLU A 102 2.73 -20.79 -7.95
C GLU A 102 1.43 -20.33 -7.31
N SER A 103 0.87 -21.07 -6.36
CA SER A 103 -0.32 -20.65 -5.62
C SER A 103 -0.04 -19.43 -4.73
N ARG A 104 1.18 -19.28 -4.18
CA ARG A 104 1.57 -18.03 -3.49
C ARG A 104 1.53 -16.84 -4.45
N LYS A 105 2.08 -16.98 -5.66
CA LYS A 105 2.06 -15.93 -6.69
C LYS A 105 0.63 -15.63 -7.15
N ALA A 106 -0.16 -16.65 -7.48
CA ALA A 106 -1.55 -16.51 -7.89
C ALA A 106 -2.42 -15.87 -6.80
N MET A 107 -2.20 -16.22 -5.53
CA MET A 107 -2.89 -15.62 -4.40
C MET A 107 -2.55 -14.13 -4.27
N ARG A 108 -1.27 -13.76 -4.35
CA ARG A 108 -0.87 -12.35 -4.28
C ARG A 108 -1.42 -11.54 -5.44
N SER A 109 -1.33 -12.05 -6.67
CA SER A 109 -1.81 -11.34 -7.85
C SER A 109 -3.33 -11.13 -7.85
N SER A 110 -4.09 -12.08 -7.29
CA SER A 110 -5.55 -12.00 -7.17
C SER A 110 -6.03 -11.26 -5.91
N TYR A 111 -5.18 -11.08 -4.90
CA TYR A 111 -5.55 -10.40 -3.67
C TYR A 111 -5.61 -8.88 -3.87
N TRP A 112 -6.71 -8.29 -3.42
CA TRP A 112 -6.90 -6.84 -3.35
C TRP A 112 -7.43 -6.46 -1.97
N CYS A 113 -6.89 -5.39 -1.38
CA CYS A 113 -7.44 -4.85 -0.14
C CYS A 113 -7.68 -3.35 -0.22
N LYS A 114 -8.79 -2.90 0.37
CA LYS A 114 -9.08 -1.49 0.58
C LYS A 114 -8.32 -0.95 1.79
N VAL A 115 -7.79 0.26 1.66
CA VAL A 115 -7.32 1.11 2.73
C VAL A 115 -8.35 2.22 2.90
N SER A 116 -9.05 2.26 4.04
CA SER A 116 -10.05 3.31 4.28
C SER A 116 -9.35 4.63 4.61
N LEU A 117 -9.66 5.67 3.84
CA LEU A 117 -9.27 7.05 4.12
C LEU A 117 -10.52 7.85 4.45
N ARG A 118 -10.40 8.82 5.35
CA ARG A 118 -11.41 9.83 5.62
C ARG A 118 -11.36 10.91 4.53
N PRO A 119 -12.45 11.64 4.29
CA PRO A 119 -12.48 12.67 3.25
C PRO A 119 -11.44 13.77 3.46
N ASP A 120 -11.13 14.11 4.70
CA ASP A 120 -10.11 15.10 5.07
C ASP A 120 -8.66 14.60 4.94
N GLU A 121 -8.46 13.30 4.73
CA GLU A 121 -7.14 12.68 4.70
C GLU A 121 -6.56 12.55 3.28
N ILE A 122 -7.33 12.87 2.23
CA ILE A 122 -6.92 12.79 0.83
C ILE A 122 -7.40 14.00 0.03
N ILE A 123 -6.48 14.61 -0.73
CA ILE A 123 -6.71 15.81 -1.55
C ILE A 123 -6.19 15.56 -2.96
#